data_AF-A0A399IQ97-F1
#
_entry.id   AF-A0A399IQ97-F1
#
_cell.length_a   1.000
_cell.length_b   1.000
_cell.length_c   1.000
_cell.angle_alpha   90.00
_cell.angle_beta   90.00
_cell.angle_gamma   90.00
#
_symmetry.space_group_name_H-M   'P 1'
#
loop_
_entity.id
_entity.type
_entity.pdbx_description
1 polymer ?
#
loop_
_entity_poly.entity_id
_entity_poly.type
_entity_poly.pdbx_seq_one_letter_code
_entity_poly.pdbx_strand_id
1 'polypeptide(L)'
;MIGFILGTSEGRKILSSICKYTNDVAVSTATSYGGELLKEFNIKVLNTKPLNREEMLSWMKLNDIHVLIDASHPYAQEVTKTALECTKELKVKYIRYERKGALENNQGEEIIRVENYDEAIDIIKSIEGNILNTTGGNNVSKFLDLNFKYRVIHRILPMPKVLNKIVEAGVSIKDIIALQGPISYELEKAFINQYSIKGILTKDSGEEGGVLEKLKAVRESKIKLIVIEKPKLKYDFEFNDVDKLSQYLVKEYKLKQLSMSYKIERTTTGSSDFKILEQKLDDELYQIYGEMQNIYSSHNTVSDLQTIIVYEDNNPVACGCLKILDTDLAEVKRVFVCQNNRGKGLSEIVVREIEKLAIERKIKTLILQTGSKQNAAINLYKKMGYTLIENYGPYVNDDNSICMKKLV
;
A
#
# COMPACT_ATOMS: atom_id res chain seq x y z
N MET A 1 2.15 8.96 -22.65
CA MET A 1 2.22 8.60 -21.21
C MET A 1 0.83 8.42 -20.60
N ILE A 2 0.75 7.59 -19.55
CA ILE A 2 -0.42 7.50 -18.66
C ILE A 2 -0.26 8.54 -17.54
N GLY A 3 -1.21 9.48 -17.44
CA GLY A 3 -1.24 10.49 -16.39
C GLY A 3 -2.03 10.04 -15.17
N PHE A 4 -1.56 10.33 -13.97
CA PHE A 4 -2.29 10.11 -12.72
C PHE A 4 -2.35 11.39 -11.88
N ILE A 5 -3.54 11.67 -11.35
CA ILE A 5 -3.72 12.57 -10.21
C ILE A 5 -3.95 11.69 -8.99
N LEU A 6 -3.06 11.74 -8.01
CA LEU A 6 -3.14 10.89 -6.82
C LEU A 6 -3.41 11.70 -5.55
N GLY A 7 -4.38 11.24 -4.78
CA GLY A 7 -4.70 11.78 -3.45
C GLY A 7 -5.26 10.75 -2.48
N THR A 8 -5.25 9.46 -2.83
CA THR A 8 -5.92 8.37 -2.11
C THR A 8 -5.01 7.14 -2.00
N SER A 9 -5.32 6.24 -1.06
CA SER A 9 -4.63 4.95 -0.93
C SER A 9 -4.93 4.05 -2.13
N GLU A 10 -6.15 4.08 -2.63
CA GLU A 10 -6.59 3.32 -3.81
C GLU A 10 -5.87 3.78 -5.08
N GLY A 11 -5.70 5.09 -5.28
CA GLY A 11 -4.90 5.63 -6.36
C GLY A 11 -3.47 5.07 -6.39
N ARG A 12 -2.83 4.91 -5.22
CA ARG A 12 -1.51 4.27 -5.11
C ARG A 12 -1.54 2.78 -5.45
N LYS A 13 -2.58 2.05 -5.04
CA LYS A 13 -2.76 0.63 -5.40
C LYS A 13 -2.90 0.46 -6.92
N ILE A 14 -3.68 1.33 -7.57
CA ILE A 14 -3.83 1.35 -9.04
C ILE A 14 -2.48 1.62 -9.70
N LEU A 15 -1.78 2.68 -9.28
CA LEU A 15 -0.45 3.04 -9.79
C LEU A 15 0.53 1.87 -9.64
N SER A 16 0.62 1.26 -8.45
CA SER A 16 1.47 0.10 -8.17
C SER A 16 1.19 -1.05 -9.14
N SER A 17 -0.10 -1.31 -9.45
CA SER A 17 -0.47 -2.31 -10.45
C SER A 17 0.01 -1.95 -11.85
N ILE A 18 -0.11 -0.68 -12.27
CA ILE A 18 0.28 -0.22 -13.60
C ILE A 18 1.80 -0.16 -13.79
N CYS A 19 2.55 0.21 -12.74
CA CYS A 19 4.01 0.23 -12.75
C CYS A 19 4.65 -1.16 -12.98
N LYS A 20 3.88 -2.26 -12.83
CA LYS A 20 4.32 -3.61 -13.23
C LYS A 20 4.39 -3.81 -14.75
N TYR A 21 3.68 -2.97 -15.51
CA TYR A 21 3.55 -3.07 -16.97
C TYR A 21 4.19 -1.91 -17.72
N THR A 22 4.37 -0.75 -17.10
CA THR A 22 5.02 0.39 -17.75
C THR A 22 5.56 1.37 -16.73
N ASN A 23 6.70 1.98 -17.01
CA ASN A 23 7.20 3.15 -16.29
C ASN A 23 6.88 4.48 -17.01
N ASP A 24 6.24 4.43 -18.19
CA ASP A 24 5.82 5.60 -18.98
C ASP A 24 4.57 6.27 -18.37
N VAL A 25 4.73 6.67 -17.11
CA VAL A 25 3.71 7.18 -16.20
C VAL A 25 4.13 8.55 -15.69
N ALA A 26 3.19 9.50 -15.72
CA ALA A 26 3.35 10.83 -15.13
C ALA A 26 2.38 10.98 -13.96
N VAL A 27 2.88 11.34 -12.79
CA VAL A 27 2.07 11.45 -11.57
C VAL A 27 2.09 12.87 -11.03
N SER A 28 0.93 13.37 -10.62
CA SER A 28 0.76 14.63 -9.92
C SER A 28 0.11 14.41 -8.55
N THR A 29 0.72 14.97 -7.51
CA THR A 29 0.21 14.97 -6.13
C THR A 29 0.23 16.39 -5.57
N ALA A 30 -0.68 16.68 -4.62
CA ALA A 30 -0.78 18.00 -4.03
C ALA A 30 0.27 18.33 -2.96
N THR A 31 1.11 17.36 -2.55
CA THR A 31 2.04 17.54 -1.41
C THR A 31 3.36 16.78 -1.61
N SER A 32 4.45 17.32 -1.05
CA SER A 32 5.75 16.65 -0.99
C SER A 32 5.69 15.31 -0.26
N TYR A 33 4.93 15.20 0.84
CA TYR A 33 4.71 13.94 1.56
C TYR A 33 4.07 12.87 0.67
N GLY A 34 3.05 13.26 -0.12
CA GLY A 34 2.45 12.38 -1.12
C GLY A 34 3.48 11.88 -2.14
N GLY A 35 4.41 12.74 -2.56
CA GLY A 35 5.52 12.38 -3.44
C GLY A 35 6.56 11.44 -2.80
N GLU A 36 6.85 11.59 -1.50
CA GLU A 36 7.79 10.69 -0.80
C GLU A 36 7.30 9.25 -0.78
N LEU A 37 5.99 9.05 -0.58
CA LEU A 37 5.34 7.74 -0.63
C LEU A 37 5.38 7.11 -2.03
N LEU A 38 5.79 7.86 -3.06
CA LEU A 38 5.85 7.37 -4.43
C LEU A 38 7.27 7.06 -4.92
N LYS A 39 8.31 7.34 -4.11
CA LYS A 39 9.72 7.11 -4.49
C LYS A 39 10.05 5.65 -4.78
N GLU A 40 9.27 4.71 -4.23
CA GLU A 40 9.42 3.28 -4.48
C GLU A 40 8.89 2.83 -5.84
N PHE A 41 8.08 3.64 -6.52
CA PHE A 41 7.51 3.28 -7.81
C PHE A 41 8.39 3.76 -8.97
N ASN A 42 8.55 2.91 -9.98
CA ASN A 42 9.22 3.26 -11.22
C ASN A 42 8.31 4.16 -12.08
N ILE A 43 8.34 5.46 -11.81
CA ILE A 43 7.56 6.51 -12.48
C ILE A 43 8.52 7.43 -13.23
N LYS A 44 8.19 7.78 -14.47
CA LYS A 44 9.02 8.66 -15.31
C LYS A 44 8.96 10.13 -14.90
N VAL A 45 7.79 10.63 -14.48
CA VAL A 45 7.61 12.04 -14.09
C VAL A 45 6.77 12.15 -12.82
N LEU A 46 7.26 12.91 -11.85
CA LEU A 46 6.56 13.18 -10.59
C LEU A 46 6.47 14.69 -10.33
N ASN A 47 5.25 15.18 -10.16
CA ASN A 47 4.94 16.50 -9.64
C ASN A 47 4.37 16.40 -8.22
N THR A 48 4.87 17.22 -7.30
CA THR A 48 4.48 17.20 -5.87
C THR A 48 3.87 18.52 -5.39
N LYS A 49 3.42 19.36 -6.32
CA LYS A 49 2.76 20.63 -6.05
C LYS A 49 1.36 20.64 -6.66
N PRO A 50 0.38 21.30 -6.03
CA PRO A 50 -0.90 21.56 -6.68
C PRO A 50 -0.68 22.26 -8.02
N LEU A 51 -1.40 21.85 -9.06
CA LEU A 51 -1.37 22.49 -10.37
C LEU A 51 -2.65 23.29 -10.58
N ASN A 52 -2.52 24.54 -10.98
CA ASN A 52 -3.63 25.29 -11.54
C ASN A 52 -3.94 24.81 -12.98
N ARG A 53 -4.94 25.42 -13.63
CA ARG A 53 -5.37 25.04 -14.99
C ARG A 53 -4.26 25.15 -16.03
N GLU A 54 -3.54 26.27 -16.09
CA GLU A 54 -2.48 26.50 -17.08
C GLU A 54 -1.29 25.55 -16.87
N GLU A 55 -0.93 25.33 -15.60
CA GLU A 55 0.11 24.39 -15.20
C GLU A 55 -0.27 22.95 -15.53
N MET A 56 -1.54 22.56 -15.31
CA MET A 56 -2.03 21.23 -15.65
C MET A 56 -2.04 21.00 -17.15
N LEU A 57 -2.49 21.97 -17.96
CA LEU A 57 -2.41 21.90 -19.43
C LEU A 57 -0.96 21.73 -19.90
N SER A 58 -0.06 22.53 -19.34
CA SER A 58 1.37 22.49 -19.70
C SER A 58 2.00 21.15 -19.30
N TRP A 59 1.69 20.67 -18.10
CA TRP A 59 2.14 19.37 -17.60
C TRP A 59 1.63 18.21 -18.46
N MET A 60 0.36 18.24 -18.90
CA MET A 60 -0.20 17.22 -19.78
C MET A 60 0.44 17.21 -21.17
N LYS A 61 0.67 18.40 -21.76
CA LYS A 61 1.31 18.55 -23.07
C LYS A 61 2.77 18.12 -23.04
N LEU A 62 3.55 18.59 -22.05
CA LEU A 62 4.98 18.31 -21.93
C LEU A 62 5.26 16.81 -21.79
N ASN A 63 4.37 16.10 -21.09
CA ASN A 63 4.50 14.68 -20.81
C ASN A 63 3.72 13.80 -21.80
N ASP A 64 3.18 14.36 -22.88
CA ASP A 64 2.41 13.62 -23.89
C ASP A 64 1.35 12.68 -23.28
N ILE A 65 0.55 13.23 -22.36
CA ILE A 65 -0.47 12.47 -21.63
C ILE A 65 -1.65 12.20 -22.54
N HIS A 66 -1.87 10.93 -22.90
CA HIS A 66 -2.99 10.49 -23.76
C HIS A 66 -4.20 9.95 -22.98
N VAL A 67 -4.02 9.66 -21.69
CA VAL A 67 -5.09 9.30 -20.75
C VAL A 67 -4.75 9.85 -19.37
N LEU A 68 -5.74 10.43 -18.69
CA LEU A 68 -5.61 10.96 -17.34
C LEU A 68 -6.52 10.18 -16.39
N ILE A 69 -5.91 9.51 -15.42
CA ILE A 69 -6.60 8.82 -14.34
C ILE A 69 -6.65 9.75 -13.14
N ASP A 70 -7.85 10.17 -12.76
CA ASP A 70 -8.08 10.97 -11.57
C ASP A 70 -8.48 10.08 -10.40
N ALA A 71 -7.51 9.75 -9.55
CA ALA A 71 -7.69 9.08 -8.27
C ALA A 71 -7.42 10.05 -7.09
N SER A 72 -7.72 11.33 -7.28
CA SER A 72 -7.80 12.31 -6.19
C SER A 72 -8.92 11.96 -5.21
N HIS A 73 -8.90 12.59 -4.03
CA HIS A 73 -9.92 12.35 -3.01
C HIS A 73 -11.34 12.66 -3.55
N PRO A 74 -12.41 11.90 -3.19
CA PRO A 74 -13.78 12.15 -3.66
C PRO A 74 -14.32 13.57 -3.43
N TYR A 75 -13.72 14.31 -2.49
CA TYR A 75 -14.12 15.67 -2.13
C TYR A 75 -13.19 16.75 -2.71
N ALA A 76 -12.20 16.37 -3.53
CA ALA A 76 -11.23 17.28 -4.15
C ALA A 76 -11.81 17.94 -5.42
N GLN A 77 -12.84 18.76 -5.25
CA GLN A 77 -13.61 19.35 -6.36
C GLN A 77 -12.74 20.14 -7.34
N GLU A 78 -11.86 21.01 -6.84
CA GLU A 78 -11.09 21.95 -7.67
C GLU A 78 -10.17 21.23 -8.65
N VAL A 79 -9.44 20.20 -8.18
CA VAL A 79 -8.53 19.44 -9.05
C VAL A 79 -9.30 18.60 -10.05
N THR A 80 -10.43 18.00 -9.66
CA THR A 80 -11.27 17.21 -10.56
C THR A 80 -11.92 18.08 -11.65
N LYS A 81 -12.46 19.25 -11.30
CA LYS A 81 -13.00 20.21 -12.30
C LYS A 81 -11.90 20.66 -13.27
N THR A 82 -10.75 21.06 -12.73
CA THR A 82 -9.60 21.47 -13.54
C THR A 82 -9.17 20.35 -14.50
N ALA A 83 -9.09 19.12 -14.02
CA ALA A 83 -8.72 17.96 -14.83
C ALA A 83 -9.73 17.67 -15.95
N LEU A 84 -11.03 17.78 -15.67
CA LEU A 84 -12.10 17.64 -16.66
C LEU A 84 -12.01 18.70 -17.76
N GLU A 85 -11.75 19.97 -17.40
CA GLU A 85 -11.58 21.04 -18.36
C GLU A 85 -10.34 20.84 -19.25
N CYS A 86 -9.21 20.50 -18.64
CA CYS A 86 -7.95 20.28 -19.35
C CYS A 86 -8.03 19.08 -20.30
N THR A 87 -8.63 17.97 -19.85
CA THR A 87 -8.79 16.77 -20.68
C THR A 87 -9.73 17.02 -21.86
N LYS A 88 -10.81 17.78 -21.66
CA LYS A 88 -11.71 18.19 -22.74
C LYS A 88 -11.01 19.07 -23.78
N GLU A 89 -10.22 20.05 -23.34
CA GLU A 89 -9.45 20.93 -24.25
C GLU A 89 -8.42 20.13 -25.06
N LEU A 90 -7.69 19.22 -24.41
CA LEU A 90 -6.63 18.43 -25.04
C LEU A 90 -7.15 17.20 -25.79
N LYS A 91 -8.46 16.92 -25.74
CA LYS A 91 -9.07 15.68 -26.25
C LYS A 91 -8.42 14.41 -25.67
N VAL A 92 -8.01 14.49 -24.42
CA VAL A 92 -7.40 13.39 -23.66
C VAL A 92 -8.49 12.62 -22.94
N LYS A 93 -8.41 11.28 -22.94
CA LYS A 93 -9.38 10.45 -22.22
C LYS A 93 -9.25 10.68 -20.71
N TYR A 94 -10.35 11.07 -20.07
CA TYR A 94 -10.44 11.22 -18.62
C TYR A 94 -11.10 9.98 -18.00
N ILE A 95 -10.48 9.40 -16.98
CA ILE A 95 -11.02 8.26 -16.22
C ILE A 95 -11.04 8.65 -14.75
N ARG A 96 -12.23 8.64 -14.15
CA ARG A 96 -12.39 8.85 -12.71
C ARG A 96 -12.26 7.52 -11.98
N TYR A 97 -11.40 7.47 -10.98
CA TYR A 97 -11.52 6.48 -9.92
C TYR A 97 -12.20 7.12 -8.71
N GLU A 98 -13.35 6.59 -8.32
CA GLU A 98 -14.06 7.04 -7.14
C GLU A 98 -14.70 5.86 -6.41
N ARG A 99 -14.21 5.59 -5.20
CA ARG A 99 -14.79 4.54 -4.35
C ARG A 99 -16.23 4.86 -3.94
N LYS A 100 -16.98 3.80 -3.67
CA LYS A 100 -18.31 3.90 -3.05
C LYS A 100 -18.21 4.43 -1.63
N GLY A 101 -19.25 5.15 -1.21
CA GLY A 101 -19.35 5.65 0.15
C GLY A 101 -19.65 4.51 1.12
N ALA A 102 -19.02 4.48 2.28
CA ALA A 102 -19.33 3.45 3.29
C ALA A 102 -20.74 3.65 3.88
N LEU A 103 -21.29 4.87 3.78
CA LEU A 103 -22.64 5.18 4.21
C LEU A 103 -23.67 5.10 3.08
N GLU A 104 -23.30 4.76 1.84
CA GLU A 104 -24.19 4.88 0.67
C GLU A 104 -25.51 4.09 0.84
N ASN A 105 -25.46 2.92 1.47
CA ASN A 105 -26.64 2.07 1.73
C ASN A 105 -27.24 2.25 3.14
N ASN A 106 -26.69 3.16 3.97
CA ASN A 106 -27.19 3.38 5.31
C ASN A 106 -28.33 4.41 5.31
N GLN A 107 -29.47 4.00 5.88
CA GLN A 107 -30.66 4.82 6.10
C GLN A 107 -30.95 4.94 7.61
N GLY A 108 -31.68 5.99 7.98
CA GLY A 108 -32.10 6.25 9.36
C GLY A 108 -32.34 7.75 9.60
N GLU A 109 -33.28 8.08 10.49
CA GLU A 109 -33.62 9.47 10.86
C GLU A 109 -32.48 10.19 11.59
N GLU A 110 -31.49 9.45 12.09
CA GLU A 110 -30.27 9.98 12.67
C GLU A 110 -29.28 10.51 11.64
N ILE A 111 -29.36 10.05 10.38
CA ILE A 111 -28.44 10.42 9.30
C ILE A 111 -29.06 11.58 8.51
N ILE A 112 -28.43 12.74 8.57
CA ILE A 112 -28.81 13.94 7.82
C ILE A 112 -27.76 14.14 6.73
N ARG A 113 -28.17 14.03 5.46
CA ARG A 113 -27.29 14.23 4.30
C ARG A 113 -27.43 15.67 3.80
N VAL A 114 -26.30 16.31 3.54
CA VAL A 114 -26.23 17.70 3.07
C VAL A 114 -25.23 17.79 1.93
N GLU A 115 -25.43 18.70 0.98
CA GLU A 115 -24.57 18.78 -0.21
C GLU A 115 -23.29 19.57 0.04
N ASN A 116 -23.30 20.46 1.02
CA ASN A 116 -22.23 21.42 1.25
C ASN A 116 -22.18 21.87 2.72
N TYR A 117 -21.20 22.73 3.03
CA TYR A 117 -21.00 23.26 4.38
C TYR A 117 -22.07 24.25 4.81
N ASP A 118 -22.73 24.93 3.87
CA ASP A 118 -23.70 25.98 4.19
C ASP A 118 -25.01 25.32 4.66
N GLU A 119 -25.47 24.26 3.96
CA GLU A 119 -26.54 23.39 4.44
C GLU A 119 -26.19 22.68 5.76
N ALA A 120 -24.93 22.23 5.92
CA ALA A 120 -24.48 21.63 7.18
C ALA A 120 -24.63 22.62 8.35
N ILE A 121 -24.34 23.90 8.12
CA ILE A 121 -24.47 24.96 9.12
C ILE A 121 -25.93 25.19 9.49
N ASP A 122 -26.85 25.18 8.53
CA ASP A 122 -28.28 25.35 8.79
C ASP A 122 -28.84 24.20 9.64
N ILE A 123 -28.42 22.95 9.34
CA ILE A 123 -28.76 21.80 10.18
C ILE A 123 -28.17 21.94 11.59
N ILE A 124 -26.90 22.35 11.70
CA ILE A 124 -26.23 22.54 13.00
C ILE A 124 -26.99 23.53 13.87
N LYS A 125 -27.45 24.65 13.30
CA LYS A 125 -28.23 25.67 14.02
C LYS A 125 -29.55 25.14 14.57
N SER A 126 -30.14 24.12 13.94
CA SER A 126 -31.37 23.48 14.40
C SER A 126 -31.17 22.50 15.59
N ILE A 127 -29.92 22.12 15.89
CA ILE A 127 -29.62 21.13 16.93
C ILE A 127 -29.39 21.81 18.29
N GLU A 128 -30.11 21.36 19.31
CA GLU A 128 -29.94 21.80 20.69
C GLU A 128 -28.80 21.05 21.40
N GLY A 129 -27.55 21.41 21.08
CA GLY A 129 -26.38 20.91 21.80
C GLY A 129 -25.06 21.06 21.05
N ASN A 130 -23.99 20.59 21.68
CA ASN A 130 -22.65 20.71 21.12
C ASN A 130 -22.48 19.84 19.87
N ILE A 131 -21.68 20.29 18.91
CA ILE A 131 -21.41 19.58 17.66
C ILE A 131 -19.96 19.17 17.60
N LEU A 132 -19.69 17.95 17.15
CA LEU A 132 -18.33 17.49 16.85
C LEU A 132 -18.07 17.56 15.35
N ASN A 133 -17.22 18.48 14.92
CA ASN A 133 -16.77 18.60 13.54
C ASN A 133 -15.54 17.72 13.28
N THR A 134 -15.74 16.69 12.45
CA THR A 134 -14.69 15.73 12.05
C THR A 134 -14.21 15.93 10.61
N THR A 135 -14.54 17.05 9.98
CA THR A 135 -14.22 17.33 8.57
C THR A 135 -12.83 17.94 8.33
N GLY A 136 -12.03 18.09 9.41
CA GLY A 136 -10.65 18.58 9.39
C GLY A 136 -10.51 20.11 9.52
N GLY A 137 -9.26 20.58 9.52
CA GLY A 137 -8.90 21.97 9.85
C GLY A 137 -9.19 23.02 8.76
N ASN A 138 -9.40 22.60 7.51
CA ASN A 138 -9.43 23.55 6.38
C ASN A 138 -10.68 24.45 6.35
N ASN A 139 -11.81 23.96 6.86
CA ASN A 139 -13.10 24.67 6.81
C ASN A 139 -13.56 25.13 8.20
N VAL A 140 -12.68 25.10 9.20
CA VAL A 140 -13.02 25.46 10.58
C VAL A 140 -13.48 26.92 10.69
N SER A 141 -12.92 27.82 9.88
CA SER A 141 -13.32 29.23 9.85
C SER A 141 -14.79 29.45 9.50
N LYS A 142 -15.44 28.52 8.78
CA LYS A 142 -16.87 28.59 8.47
C LYS A 142 -17.78 28.48 9.71
N PHE A 143 -17.23 28.04 10.84
CA PHE A 143 -18.00 27.76 12.07
C PHE A 143 -17.79 28.81 13.17
N LEU A 144 -17.01 29.86 12.94
CA LEU A 144 -16.68 30.86 13.97
C LEU A 144 -17.84 31.80 14.28
N ASP A 145 -18.58 32.23 13.24
CA ASP A 145 -19.59 33.29 13.35
C ASP A 145 -21.02 32.77 13.13
N LEU A 146 -21.36 31.65 13.76
CA LEU A 146 -22.66 31.00 13.54
C LEU A 146 -23.82 31.61 14.33
N ASN A 147 -23.58 32.57 15.23
CA ASN A 147 -24.53 32.98 16.28
C ASN A 147 -25.20 31.75 16.93
N PHE A 148 -24.39 30.73 17.19
CA PHE A 148 -24.84 29.42 17.65
C PHE A 148 -24.67 29.33 19.17
N LYS A 149 -25.74 28.98 19.88
CA LYS A 149 -25.79 28.94 21.34
C LYS A 149 -24.83 27.92 21.96
N TYR A 150 -24.49 26.87 21.21
CA TYR A 150 -23.69 25.75 21.68
C TYR A 150 -22.29 25.74 21.04
N ARG A 151 -21.43 24.83 21.51
CA ARG A 151 -20.04 24.75 21.06
C ARG A 151 -19.93 23.89 19.81
N VAL A 152 -19.02 24.26 18.90
CA VAL A 152 -18.54 23.38 17.83
C VAL A 152 -17.13 22.93 18.20
N ILE A 153 -16.96 21.65 18.51
CA ILE A 153 -15.70 21.03 18.86
C ILE A 153 -15.07 20.52 17.56
N HIS A 154 -13.82 20.88 17.30
CA HIS A 154 -13.11 20.55 16.07
C HIS A 154 -12.08 19.46 16.30
N ARG A 155 -12.27 18.30 15.64
CA ARG A 155 -11.25 17.25 15.59
C ARG A 155 -10.34 17.46 14.39
N ILE A 156 -9.06 17.68 14.65
CA ILE A 156 -8.06 17.99 13.62
C ILE A 156 -6.81 17.11 13.77
N LEU A 157 -6.05 17.00 12.68
CA LEU A 157 -4.74 16.34 12.71
C LEU A 157 -3.76 17.18 13.55
N PRO A 158 -2.90 16.57 14.40
CA PRO A 158 -1.99 17.28 15.28
C PRO A 158 -0.76 17.85 14.53
N MET A 159 -1.00 18.60 13.46
CA MET A 159 0.04 19.29 12.70
C MET A 159 0.19 20.74 13.19
N PRO A 160 1.40 21.21 13.53
CA PRO A 160 1.62 22.58 14.01
C PRO A 160 1.02 23.66 13.10
N LYS A 161 1.18 23.52 11.78
CA LYS A 161 0.61 24.46 10.79
C LYS A 161 -0.92 24.53 10.85
N VAL A 162 -1.60 23.41 11.10
CA VAL A 162 -3.06 23.36 11.18
C VAL A 162 -3.52 23.96 12.51
N LEU A 163 -2.87 23.61 13.62
CA LEU A 163 -3.17 24.15 14.95
C LEU A 163 -3.03 25.67 15.00
N ASN A 164 -1.90 26.21 14.53
CA ASN A 164 -1.67 27.66 14.50
C ASN A 164 -2.75 28.37 13.70
N LYS A 165 -3.05 27.86 12.49
CA LYS A 165 -4.07 28.44 11.60
C LYS A 165 -5.45 28.54 12.28
N ILE A 166 -5.88 27.50 13.00
CA ILE A 166 -7.22 27.52 13.61
C ILE A 166 -7.29 28.35 14.89
N VAL A 167 -6.21 28.41 15.67
CA VAL A 167 -6.13 29.25 16.87
C VAL A 167 -6.09 30.73 16.47
N GLU A 168 -5.29 31.09 15.47
CA GLU A 168 -5.24 32.44 14.90
C GLU A 168 -6.59 32.86 14.28
N ALA A 169 -7.35 31.91 13.72
CA ALA A 169 -8.69 32.16 13.24
C ALA A 169 -9.70 32.43 14.38
N GLY A 170 -9.35 32.20 15.65
CA GLY A 170 -10.21 32.51 16.80
C GLY A 170 -10.89 31.30 17.45
N VAL A 171 -10.52 30.07 17.07
CA VAL A 171 -11.04 28.86 17.73
C VAL A 171 -10.47 28.74 19.13
N SER A 172 -11.33 28.56 20.12
CA SER A 172 -10.90 28.36 21.51
C SER A 172 -10.16 27.02 21.67
N ILE A 173 -9.04 27.03 22.41
CA ILE A 173 -8.22 25.81 22.65
C ILE A 173 -9.05 24.67 23.25
N LYS A 174 -10.02 24.98 24.12
CA LYS A 174 -10.92 23.99 24.75
C LYS A 174 -11.87 23.29 23.76
N ASP A 175 -12.03 23.83 22.56
CA ASP A 175 -12.88 23.34 21.48
C ASP A 175 -12.06 22.56 20.43
N ILE A 176 -10.80 22.23 20.71
CA ILE A 176 -9.91 21.51 19.79
C ILE A 176 -9.60 20.12 20.35
N ILE A 177 -9.79 19.10 19.50
CA ILE A 177 -9.29 17.74 19.71
C ILE A 177 -8.23 17.46 18.64
N ALA A 178 -6.95 17.46 19.03
CA ALA A 178 -5.84 17.18 18.12
C ALA A 178 -5.47 15.69 18.17
N LEU A 179 -5.88 14.93 17.15
CA LEU A 179 -5.69 13.48 17.10
C LEU A 179 -5.66 12.97 15.66
N GLN A 180 -4.79 12.01 15.38
CA GLN A 180 -4.78 11.27 14.11
C GLN A 180 -5.83 10.15 14.15
N GLY A 181 -6.74 10.13 13.17
CA GLY A 181 -7.69 9.03 12.97
C GLY A 181 -7.19 7.97 11.97
N PRO A 182 -7.95 6.90 11.72
CA PRO A 182 -9.29 6.59 12.28
C PRO A 182 -9.24 6.26 13.78
N ILE A 183 -10.38 6.38 14.47
CA ILE A 183 -10.49 6.09 15.91
C ILE A 183 -11.54 5.02 16.18
N SER A 184 -11.41 4.33 17.31
CA SER A 184 -12.36 3.29 17.70
C SER A 184 -13.72 3.87 18.08
N TYR A 185 -14.75 3.02 18.01
CA TYR A 185 -16.10 3.35 18.46
C TYR A 185 -16.12 3.80 19.93
N GLU A 186 -15.32 3.17 20.81
CA GLU A 186 -15.25 3.50 22.23
C GLU A 186 -14.72 4.91 22.45
N LEU A 187 -13.70 5.32 21.70
CA LEU A 187 -13.14 6.66 21.80
C LEU A 187 -14.10 7.71 21.23
N GLU A 188 -14.79 7.40 20.13
CA GLU A 188 -15.83 8.28 19.59
C GLU A 188 -16.97 8.48 20.62
N LYS A 189 -17.42 7.40 21.28
CA LYS A 189 -18.41 7.48 22.37
C LYS A 189 -17.91 8.28 23.57
N ALA A 190 -16.63 8.14 23.93
CA ALA A 190 -16.03 8.93 25.00
C ALA A 190 -16.05 10.43 24.67
N PHE A 191 -15.76 10.82 23.42
CA PHE A 191 -15.89 12.22 23.00
C PHE A 191 -17.34 12.71 23.02
N ILE A 192 -18.29 11.88 22.59
CA ILE A 192 -19.72 12.23 22.67
C ILE A 192 -20.11 12.57 24.12
N ASN A 193 -19.71 11.74 25.08
CA ASN A 193 -20.02 11.92 26.49
C ASN A 193 -19.28 13.13 27.10
N GLN A 194 -17.97 13.19 26.92
CA GLN A 194 -17.09 14.22 27.52
C GLN A 194 -17.50 15.64 27.08
N TYR A 195 -17.88 15.81 25.81
CA TYR A 195 -18.25 17.11 25.26
C TYR A 195 -19.76 17.32 25.14
N SER A 196 -20.58 16.38 25.63
CA SER A 196 -22.05 16.44 25.53
C SER A 196 -22.54 16.70 24.09
N ILE A 197 -21.98 15.94 23.14
CA ILE A 197 -22.24 16.10 21.71
C ILE A 197 -23.68 15.65 21.39
N LYS A 198 -24.37 16.42 20.54
CA LYS A 198 -25.71 16.14 19.99
C LYS A 198 -25.73 16.00 18.47
N GLY A 199 -24.64 16.33 17.80
CA GLY A 199 -24.45 16.07 16.39
C GLY A 199 -22.99 15.88 16.01
N ILE A 200 -22.69 14.97 15.09
CA ILE A 200 -21.36 14.80 14.50
C ILE A 200 -21.43 15.23 13.04
N LEU A 201 -20.63 16.23 12.65
CA LEU A 201 -20.43 16.61 11.26
C LEU A 201 -19.27 15.81 10.67
N THR A 202 -19.51 15.13 9.55
CA THR A 202 -18.52 14.28 8.89
C THR A 202 -18.64 14.30 7.37
N LYS A 203 -17.69 13.63 6.71
CA LYS A 203 -17.72 13.30 5.28
C LYS A 203 -17.76 11.79 5.16
N ASP A 204 -18.38 11.26 4.12
CA ASP A 204 -18.25 9.84 3.80
C ASP A 204 -16.85 9.58 3.21
N SER A 205 -15.87 9.42 4.09
CA SER A 205 -14.48 9.14 3.75
C SER A 205 -14.19 7.64 3.60
N GLY A 206 -15.20 6.83 3.22
CA GLY A 206 -15.06 5.38 3.03
C GLY A 206 -14.76 4.60 4.32
N GLU A 207 -14.60 3.28 4.19
CA GLU A 207 -14.38 2.37 5.33
C GLU A 207 -13.07 2.67 6.07
N GLU A 208 -11.96 2.90 5.34
CA GLU A 208 -10.66 3.27 5.93
C GLU A 208 -10.73 4.58 6.76
N GLY A 209 -11.74 5.43 6.53
CA GLY A 209 -11.97 6.68 7.27
C GLY A 209 -12.68 6.52 8.62
N GLY A 210 -13.05 5.30 8.99
CA GLY A 210 -13.70 4.97 10.25
C GLY A 210 -15.09 5.61 10.41
N VAL A 211 -15.84 5.77 9.32
CA VAL A 211 -17.17 6.42 9.34
C VAL A 211 -18.25 5.49 9.92
N LEU A 212 -18.06 4.18 9.82
CA LEU A 212 -18.99 3.18 10.37
C LEU A 212 -18.98 3.17 11.90
N GLU A 213 -17.80 3.35 12.50
CA GLU A 213 -17.61 3.49 13.95
C GLU A 213 -18.33 4.74 14.47
N LYS A 214 -18.27 5.84 13.72
CA LYS A 214 -19.04 7.06 14.01
C LYS A 214 -20.53 6.79 13.97
N LEU A 215 -21.02 6.17 12.91
CA LEU A 215 -22.44 5.85 12.78
C LEU A 215 -22.92 4.96 13.94
N LYS A 216 -22.12 3.95 14.32
CA LYS A 216 -22.41 3.10 15.48
C LYS A 216 -22.51 3.92 16.77
N ALA A 217 -21.56 4.82 17.01
CA ALA A 217 -21.56 5.70 18.19
C ALA A 217 -22.75 6.67 18.21
N VAL A 218 -23.11 7.24 17.04
CA VAL A 218 -24.27 8.12 16.86
C VAL A 218 -25.57 7.40 17.21
N ARG A 219 -25.79 6.22 16.64
CA ARG A 219 -27.02 5.43 16.83
C ARG A 219 -27.24 5.10 18.30
N GLU A 220 -26.21 4.63 18.98
CA GLU A 220 -26.32 4.25 20.39
C GLU A 220 -26.50 5.44 21.32
N SER A 221 -25.84 6.56 21.00
CA SER A 221 -25.97 7.80 21.77
C SER A 221 -27.25 8.57 21.44
N LYS A 222 -28.03 8.13 20.45
CA LYS A 222 -29.26 8.77 19.95
C LYS A 222 -29.05 10.24 19.56
N ILE A 223 -27.94 10.51 18.85
CA ILE A 223 -27.59 11.85 18.36
C ILE A 223 -27.70 11.90 16.83
N LYS A 224 -27.39 13.04 16.20
CA LYS A 224 -27.43 13.17 14.73
C LYS A 224 -26.06 12.98 14.08
N LEU A 225 -26.02 12.35 12.92
CA LEU A 225 -24.86 12.30 12.02
C LEU A 225 -25.14 13.17 10.81
N ILE A 226 -24.42 14.28 10.67
CA ILE A 226 -24.52 15.19 9.54
C ILE A 226 -23.42 14.80 8.55
N VAL A 227 -23.80 14.28 7.39
CA VAL A 227 -22.88 13.77 6.36
C VAL A 227 -22.89 14.73 5.19
N ILE A 228 -21.77 15.42 4.97
CA ILE A 228 -21.56 16.17 3.73
C ILE A 228 -21.34 15.14 2.62
N GLU A 229 -22.24 15.10 1.65
CA GLU A 229 -22.15 14.21 0.50
C GLU A 229 -20.98 14.61 -0.40
N LYS A 230 -20.45 13.62 -1.10
CA LYS A 230 -19.49 13.89 -2.16
C LYS A 230 -20.19 14.61 -3.33
N PRO A 231 -19.48 15.47 -4.07
CA PRO A 231 -20.05 16.22 -5.19
C PRO A 231 -20.51 15.26 -6.28
N LYS A 232 -21.71 15.48 -6.83
CA LYS A 232 -22.27 14.69 -7.92
C LYS A 232 -21.81 15.25 -9.28
N LEU A 233 -20.58 14.94 -9.67
CA LEU A 233 -20.08 15.22 -11.02
C LEU A 233 -20.38 14.02 -11.94
N LYS A 234 -20.63 14.30 -13.23
CA LYS A 234 -20.82 13.27 -14.25
C LYS A 234 -19.51 13.01 -14.97
N TYR A 235 -19.18 11.73 -15.15
CA TYR A 235 -17.98 11.28 -15.83
C TYR A 235 -18.36 10.30 -16.94
N ASP A 236 -17.66 10.38 -18.08
CA ASP A 236 -17.87 9.41 -19.16
C ASP A 236 -17.33 8.02 -18.80
N PHE A 237 -16.25 7.98 -18.01
CA PHE A 237 -15.63 6.75 -17.51
C PHE A 237 -15.37 6.86 -16.01
N GLU A 238 -16.06 6.04 -15.24
CA GLU A 238 -15.93 5.96 -13.78
C GLU A 238 -15.71 4.51 -13.35
N PHE A 239 -14.78 4.31 -12.42
CA PHE A 239 -14.51 3.04 -11.77
C PHE A 239 -14.54 3.21 -10.25
N ASN A 240 -15.09 2.22 -9.54
CA ASN A 240 -15.13 2.18 -8.07
C ASN A 240 -14.37 0.99 -7.49
N ASP A 241 -13.67 0.24 -8.33
CA ASP A 241 -12.95 -0.98 -8.00
C ASP A 241 -11.54 -0.90 -8.60
N VAL A 242 -10.52 -1.07 -7.75
CA VAL A 242 -9.11 -0.92 -8.11
C VAL A 242 -8.72 -1.94 -9.17
N ASP A 243 -9.10 -3.20 -9.00
CA ASP A 243 -8.69 -4.30 -9.87
C ASP A 243 -9.35 -4.16 -11.25
N LYS A 244 -10.63 -3.78 -11.28
CA LYS A 244 -11.34 -3.55 -12.56
C LYS A 244 -10.71 -2.42 -13.36
N LEU A 245 -10.33 -1.31 -12.71
CA LEU A 245 -9.65 -0.21 -13.40
C LEU A 245 -8.26 -0.62 -13.88
N SER A 246 -7.47 -1.29 -13.04
CA SER A 246 -6.14 -1.76 -13.43
C SER A 246 -6.20 -2.73 -14.61
N GLN A 247 -7.11 -3.71 -14.60
CA GLN A 247 -7.31 -4.64 -15.71
C GLN A 247 -7.77 -3.92 -16.98
N TYR A 248 -8.67 -2.94 -16.84
CA TYR A 248 -9.12 -2.11 -17.95
C TYR A 248 -7.94 -1.38 -18.61
N LEU A 249 -7.10 -0.70 -17.82
CA LEU A 249 -5.93 0.03 -18.33
C LEU A 249 -4.93 -0.89 -19.02
N VAL A 250 -4.64 -2.05 -18.44
CA VAL A 250 -3.72 -3.04 -19.05
C VAL A 250 -4.25 -3.52 -20.41
N LYS A 251 -5.55 -3.82 -20.49
CA LYS A 251 -6.19 -4.32 -21.72
C LYS A 251 -6.31 -3.23 -22.79
N GLU A 252 -6.87 -2.08 -22.44
CA GLU A 252 -7.15 -0.97 -23.35
C GLU A 252 -5.87 -0.42 -23.98
N TYR A 253 -4.83 -0.22 -23.16
CA TYR A 253 -3.56 0.35 -23.59
C TYR A 253 -2.52 -0.71 -23.96
N LYS A 254 -2.93 -1.98 -24.05
CA LYS A 254 -2.09 -3.13 -24.45
C LYS A 254 -0.76 -3.14 -23.71
N LEU A 255 -0.80 -2.85 -22.41
CA LEU A 255 0.41 -2.76 -21.59
C LEU A 255 1.02 -4.16 -21.48
N LYS A 256 2.23 -4.32 -22.01
CA LYS A 256 2.99 -5.55 -21.86
C LYS A 256 3.69 -5.50 -20.52
N GLN A 257 3.65 -6.59 -19.76
CA GLN A 257 4.41 -6.66 -18.53
C GLN A 257 5.85 -6.24 -18.81
N LEU A 258 6.40 -5.32 -18.02
CA LEU A 258 7.81 -4.98 -18.16
C LEU A 258 8.58 -6.28 -18.02
N SER A 259 9.38 -6.64 -19.03
CA SER A 259 10.28 -7.78 -18.91
C SER A 259 11.23 -7.44 -17.78
N MET A 260 10.97 -8.00 -16.60
CA MET A 260 11.84 -7.86 -15.46
C MET A 260 13.18 -8.47 -15.85
N SER A 261 14.20 -7.65 -16.12
CA SER A 261 15.51 -8.16 -16.48
C SER A 261 16.21 -8.59 -15.21
N TYR A 262 16.05 -9.86 -14.86
CA TYR A 262 16.85 -10.46 -13.80
C TYR A 262 18.22 -10.78 -14.37
N LYS A 263 19.27 -10.23 -13.74
CA LYS A 263 20.63 -10.68 -13.99
C LYS A 263 20.94 -11.81 -13.01
N ILE A 264 21.37 -12.96 -13.52
CA ILE A 264 21.83 -14.08 -12.71
C ILE A 264 23.35 -14.05 -12.69
N GLU A 265 23.93 -14.12 -11.50
CA GLU A 265 25.37 -14.19 -11.31
C GLU A 265 25.73 -15.47 -10.56
N ARG A 266 26.74 -16.18 -11.08
CA ARG A 266 27.37 -17.32 -10.40
C ARG A 266 28.65 -16.82 -9.75
N THR A 267 28.76 -16.99 -8.44
CA THR A 267 29.86 -16.47 -7.62
C THR A 267 30.14 -17.47 -6.48
N THR A 268 30.82 -17.02 -5.42
CA THR A 268 31.02 -17.78 -4.20
C THR A 268 30.42 -17.06 -2.99
N THR A 269 30.41 -17.73 -1.84
CA THR A 269 30.04 -17.12 -0.57
C THR A 269 30.97 -15.99 -0.12
N GLY A 270 32.08 -15.77 -0.84
CA GLY A 270 32.95 -14.60 -0.66
C GLY A 270 32.35 -13.28 -1.15
N SER A 271 31.31 -13.32 -1.99
CA SER A 271 30.64 -12.11 -2.53
C SER A 271 30.06 -11.23 -1.42
N SER A 272 30.31 -9.92 -1.49
CA SER A 272 29.70 -8.94 -0.58
C SER A 272 28.17 -8.96 -0.66
N ASP A 273 27.62 -9.15 -1.86
CA ASP A 273 26.18 -9.16 -2.10
C ASP A 273 25.53 -10.42 -1.52
N PHE A 274 26.23 -11.55 -1.57
CA PHE A 274 25.77 -12.76 -0.89
C PHE A 274 25.73 -12.56 0.62
N LYS A 275 26.77 -11.97 1.22
CA LYS A 275 26.80 -11.72 2.67
C LYS A 275 25.65 -10.83 3.14
N ILE A 276 25.24 -9.85 2.33
CA ILE A 276 24.05 -9.02 2.60
C ILE A 276 22.77 -9.87 2.60
N LEU A 277 22.60 -10.75 1.62
CA LEU A 277 21.44 -11.63 1.53
C LEU A 277 21.43 -12.71 2.62
N GLU A 278 22.61 -13.23 2.98
CA GLU A 278 22.79 -14.21 4.05
C GLU A 278 22.39 -13.61 5.41
N GLN A 279 22.84 -12.39 5.71
CA GLN A 279 22.43 -11.70 6.93
C GLN A 279 20.90 -11.54 7.00
N LYS A 280 20.27 -11.14 5.90
CA LYS A 280 18.79 -11.01 5.84
C LYS A 280 18.08 -12.35 6.04
N LEU A 281 18.62 -13.43 5.49
CA LEU A 281 18.10 -14.77 5.70
C LEU A 281 18.21 -15.17 7.19
N ASP A 282 19.37 -14.94 7.80
CA ASP A 282 19.61 -15.27 9.21
C ASP A 282 18.69 -14.48 10.14
N ASP A 283 18.51 -13.18 9.89
CA ASP A 283 17.57 -12.35 10.63
C ASP A 283 16.13 -12.90 10.53
N GLU A 284 15.68 -13.31 9.34
CA GLU A 284 14.34 -13.87 9.14
C GLU A 284 14.18 -15.24 9.82
N LEU A 285 15.17 -16.12 9.72
CA LEU A 285 15.14 -17.41 10.39
C LEU A 285 15.10 -17.24 11.92
N TYR A 286 15.83 -16.26 12.46
CA TYR A 286 15.77 -15.92 13.88
C TYR A 286 14.38 -15.45 14.31
N GLN A 287 13.66 -14.68 13.48
CA GLN A 287 12.27 -14.28 13.77
C GLN A 287 11.30 -15.48 13.79
N ILE A 288 11.54 -16.51 12.97
CA ILE A 288 10.67 -17.69 12.88
C ILE A 288 10.96 -18.71 14.00
N TYR A 289 12.24 -18.94 14.32
CA TYR A 289 12.69 -20.03 15.18
C TYR A 289 13.26 -19.57 16.54
N GLY A 290 13.55 -18.27 16.73
CA GLY A 290 14.11 -17.73 17.96
C GLY A 290 15.46 -18.37 18.34
N GLU A 291 15.67 -18.64 19.62
CA GLU A 291 16.91 -19.23 20.14
C GLU A 291 17.20 -20.64 19.59
N MET A 292 16.20 -21.36 19.06
CA MET A 292 16.42 -22.65 18.39
C MET A 292 17.30 -22.51 17.14
N GLN A 293 17.38 -21.32 16.55
CA GLN A 293 18.27 -21.04 15.42
C GLN A 293 19.75 -21.23 15.77
N ASN A 294 20.13 -21.07 17.04
CA ASN A 294 21.50 -21.26 17.52
C ASN A 294 21.97 -22.71 17.44
N ILE A 295 21.05 -23.67 17.33
CA ILE A 295 21.37 -25.09 17.15
C ILE A 295 21.87 -25.34 15.71
N TYR A 296 21.26 -24.66 14.73
CA TYR A 296 21.57 -24.82 13.31
C TYR A 296 22.72 -23.92 12.82
N SER A 297 23.04 -22.84 13.53
CA SER A 297 24.10 -21.89 13.17
C SER A 297 25.49 -22.55 13.06
N SER A 298 25.76 -23.60 13.84
CA SER A 298 27.00 -24.37 13.80
C SER A 298 27.19 -25.19 12.51
N HIS A 299 26.10 -25.61 11.86
CA HIS A 299 26.10 -26.34 10.58
C HIS A 299 25.97 -25.43 9.36
N ASN A 300 25.85 -24.13 9.61
CA ASN A 300 25.59 -23.07 8.65
C ASN A 300 26.86 -22.31 8.25
N THR A 301 28.05 -22.82 8.59
CA THR A 301 29.32 -22.25 8.10
C THR A 301 29.44 -22.49 6.60
N VAL A 302 29.38 -21.42 5.82
CA VAL A 302 29.33 -21.44 4.35
C VAL A 302 30.63 -20.88 3.76
N SER A 303 31.75 -21.59 3.91
CA SER A 303 33.01 -21.17 3.27
C SER A 303 33.14 -21.75 1.86
N ASP A 304 33.45 -20.88 0.89
CA ASP A 304 33.79 -21.20 -0.51
C ASP A 304 32.76 -22.05 -1.27
N LEU A 305 31.48 -21.97 -0.87
CA LEU A 305 30.43 -22.62 -1.65
C LEU A 305 30.13 -21.85 -2.92
N GLN A 306 29.62 -22.58 -3.90
CA GLN A 306 29.17 -22.02 -5.16
C GLN A 306 27.78 -21.41 -4.96
N THR A 307 27.64 -20.15 -5.36
CA THR A 307 26.51 -19.32 -4.99
C THR A 307 25.89 -18.70 -6.24
N ILE A 308 24.57 -18.76 -6.32
CA ILE A 308 23.77 -18.04 -7.30
C ILE A 308 23.23 -16.78 -6.64
N ILE A 309 23.36 -15.63 -7.29
CA ILE A 309 22.70 -14.38 -6.91
C ILE A 309 21.82 -13.92 -8.07
N VAL A 310 20.59 -13.50 -7.77
CA VAL A 310 19.70 -12.86 -8.72
C VAL A 310 19.60 -11.38 -8.38
N TYR A 311 19.83 -10.54 -9.39
CA TYR A 311 19.73 -9.10 -9.32
C TYR A 311 18.47 -8.59 -10.01
N GLU A 312 17.81 -7.62 -9.39
CA GLU A 312 16.73 -6.81 -9.96
C GLU A 312 17.18 -5.35 -9.92
N ASP A 313 17.28 -4.70 -11.08
CA ASP A 313 17.77 -3.32 -11.22
C ASP A 313 19.11 -3.07 -10.49
N ASN A 314 20.06 -4.01 -10.67
CA ASN A 314 21.38 -4.06 -10.02
C ASN A 314 21.38 -4.26 -8.49
N ASN A 315 20.23 -4.53 -7.86
CA ASN A 315 20.15 -4.87 -6.44
C ASN A 315 20.10 -6.39 -6.25
N PRO A 316 20.87 -6.98 -5.33
CA PRO A 316 20.76 -8.41 -5.01
C PRO A 316 19.43 -8.68 -4.29
N VAL A 317 18.60 -9.53 -4.85
CA VAL A 317 17.22 -9.79 -4.37
C VAL A 317 16.93 -11.25 -4.05
N ALA A 318 17.73 -12.19 -4.54
CA ALA A 318 17.62 -13.59 -4.19
C ALA A 318 18.98 -14.29 -4.28
N CYS A 319 19.17 -15.37 -3.51
CA CYS A 319 20.35 -16.20 -3.58
C CYS A 319 20.07 -17.67 -3.26
N GLY A 320 21.05 -18.54 -3.56
CA GLY A 320 21.11 -19.92 -3.11
C GLY A 320 22.50 -20.52 -3.33
N CYS A 321 22.85 -21.54 -2.55
CA CYS A 321 24.17 -22.17 -2.55
C CYS A 321 24.09 -23.65 -2.93
N LEU A 322 25.14 -24.12 -3.59
CA LEU A 322 25.39 -25.53 -3.87
C LEU A 322 26.62 -26.01 -3.11
N LYS A 323 26.44 -26.98 -2.21
CA LYS A 323 27.51 -27.66 -1.48
C LYS A 323 27.75 -29.05 -2.06
N ILE A 324 28.93 -29.30 -2.62
CA ILE A 324 29.29 -30.65 -3.07
C ILE A 324 29.56 -31.51 -1.83
N LEU A 325 28.93 -32.67 -1.75
CA LEU A 325 29.11 -33.62 -0.65
C LEU A 325 29.92 -34.84 -1.08
N ASP A 326 29.71 -35.31 -2.32
CA ASP A 326 30.41 -36.44 -2.91
C ASP A 326 30.48 -36.28 -4.45
N THR A 327 31.04 -37.27 -5.14
CA THR A 327 31.22 -37.35 -6.59
C THR A 327 29.93 -37.16 -7.39
N ASP A 328 28.78 -37.65 -6.90
CA ASP A 328 27.48 -37.53 -7.56
C ASP A 328 26.37 -36.93 -6.68
N LEU A 329 26.73 -36.40 -5.51
CA LEU A 329 25.81 -35.87 -4.49
C LEU A 329 26.17 -34.44 -4.09
N ALA A 330 25.17 -33.55 -4.10
CA ALA A 330 25.30 -32.19 -3.59
C ALA A 330 24.07 -31.73 -2.81
N GLU A 331 24.24 -30.74 -1.94
CA GLU A 331 23.21 -30.14 -1.11
C GLU A 331 22.86 -28.73 -1.57
N VAL A 332 21.58 -28.45 -1.74
CA VAL A 332 21.04 -27.09 -1.95
C VAL A 332 20.87 -26.44 -0.58
N LYS A 333 21.52 -25.29 -0.37
CA LYS A 333 21.46 -24.55 0.91
C LYS A 333 21.18 -23.07 0.70
N ARG A 334 20.80 -22.38 1.79
CA ARG A 334 20.73 -20.91 1.86
C ARG A 334 19.90 -20.25 0.74
N VAL A 335 18.81 -20.90 0.32
CA VAL A 335 17.89 -20.34 -0.67
C VAL A 335 17.06 -19.23 0.00
N PHE A 336 17.15 -18.02 -0.53
CA PHE A 336 16.49 -16.84 0.03
C PHE A 336 15.99 -15.89 -1.05
N VAL A 337 14.87 -15.21 -0.77
CA VAL A 337 14.32 -14.13 -1.58
C VAL A 337 13.88 -12.99 -0.66
N CYS A 338 14.33 -11.78 -0.94
CA CYS A 338 13.91 -10.55 -0.24
C CYS A 338 12.38 -10.44 -0.21
N GLN A 339 11.82 -10.03 0.94
CA GLN A 339 10.37 -10.01 1.17
C GLN A 339 9.59 -9.24 0.09
N ASN A 340 10.10 -8.07 -0.32
CA ASN A 340 9.50 -7.21 -1.35
C ASN A 340 9.59 -7.80 -2.77
N ASN A 341 10.34 -8.90 -2.94
CA ASN A 341 10.59 -9.56 -4.22
C ASN A 341 9.94 -10.95 -4.30
N ARG A 342 9.18 -11.36 -3.28
CA ARG A 342 8.45 -12.64 -3.25
C ARG A 342 7.26 -12.63 -4.21
N GLY A 343 6.79 -13.83 -4.56
CA GLY A 343 5.69 -14.01 -5.52
C GLY A 343 6.07 -13.78 -6.99
N LYS A 344 7.32 -13.41 -7.28
CA LYS A 344 7.82 -13.16 -8.64
C LYS A 344 8.54 -14.35 -9.30
N GLY A 345 8.54 -15.53 -8.65
CA GLY A 345 9.20 -16.74 -9.17
C GLY A 345 10.73 -16.80 -8.97
N LEU A 346 11.32 -15.88 -8.20
CA LEU A 346 12.78 -15.79 -8.03
C LEU A 346 13.44 -17.02 -7.39
N SER A 347 12.77 -17.65 -6.42
CA SER A 347 13.29 -18.87 -5.80
C SER A 347 13.37 -20.04 -6.79
N GLU A 348 12.41 -20.12 -7.73
CA GLU A 348 12.45 -21.10 -8.81
C GLU A 348 13.61 -20.83 -9.77
N ILE A 349 13.91 -19.55 -10.09
CA ILE A 349 15.06 -19.16 -10.90
C ILE A 349 16.37 -19.60 -10.23
N VAL A 350 16.54 -19.29 -8.94
CA VAL A 350 17.73 -19.68 -8.15
C VAL A 350 17.93 -21.19 -8.19
N VAL A 351 16.90 -21.96 -7.83
CA VAL A 351 17.04 -23.43 -7.71
C VAL A 351 17.27 -24.07 -9.08
N ARG A 352 16.63 -23.59 -10.15
CA ARG A 352 16.92 -24.08 -11.51
C ARG A 352 18.36 -23.82 -11.94
N GLU A 353 18.93 -22.69 -11.55
CA GLU A 353 20.33 -22.40 -11.88
C GLU A 353 21.30 -23.27 -11.06
N ILE A 354 20.94 -23.58 -9.80
CA ILE A 354 21.66 -24.56 -8.98
C ILE A 354 21.61 -25.96 -9.62
N GLU A 355 20.45 -26.39 -10.12
CA GLU A 355 20.29 -27.66 -10.82
C GLU A 355 21.19 -27.73 -12.08
N LYS A 356 21.24 -26.67 -12.89
CA LYS A 356 22.16 -26.59 -14.03
C LYS A 356 23.62 -26.72 -13.59
N LEU A 357 24.01 -26.00 -12.54
CA LEU A 357 25.37 -26.06 -12.01
C LEU A 357 25.73 -27.47 -11.50
N ALA A 358 24.78 -28.18 -10.91
CA ALA A 358 24.95 -29.56 -10.47
C ALA A 358 25.19 -30.50 -11.66
N ILE A 359 24.37 -30.38 -12.72
CA ILE A 359 24.51 -31.16 -13.95
C ILE A 359 25.86 -30.89 -14.63
N GLU A 360 26.27 -29.62 -14.73
CA GLU A 360 27.58 -29.24 -15.28
C GLU A 360 28.75 -29.87 -14.50
N ARG A 361 28.56 -30.14 -13.21
CA ARG A 361 29.52 -30.84 -12.35
C ARG A 361 29.34 -32.35 -12.28
N LYS A 362 28.48 -32.93 -13.11
CA LYS A 362 28.18 -34.37 -13.14
C LYS A 362 27.57 -34.91 -11.83
N ILE A 363 26.97 -34.03 -11.03
CA ILE A 363 26.16 -34.42 -9.87
C ILE A 363 24.85 -35.01 -10.38
N LYS A 364 24.43 -36.15 -9.81
CA LYS A 364 23.19 -36.84 -10.18
C LYS A 364 22.07 -36.63 -9.17
N THR A 365 22.44 -36.38 -7.91
CA THR A 365 21.48 -36.26 -6.82
C THR A 365 21.68 -34.94 -6.10
N LEU A 366 20.59 -34.16 -5.99
CA LEU A 366 20.49 -33.03 -5.09
C LEU A 366 19.66 -33.39 -3.87
N ILE A 367 20.18 -33.06 -2.69
CA ILE A 367 19.46 -33.11 -1.43
C ILE A 367 19.30 -31.71 -0.84
N LEU A 368 18.32 -31.53 0.03
CA LEU A 368 18.13 -30.28 0.76
C LEU A 368 17.47 -30.55 2.10
N GLN A 369 17.62 -29.59 3.00
CA GLN A 369 16.85 -29.50 4.23
C GLN A 369 16.10 -28.17 4.26
N THR A 370 14.89 -28.19 4.81
CA THR A 370 14.12 -27.00 5.16
C THR A 370 13.38 -27.23 6.47
N GLY A 371 13.11 -26.16 7.22
CA GLY A 371 12.37 -26.28 8.47
C GLY A 371 10.88 -26.56 8.25
N SER A 372 10.26 -27.32 9.15
CA SER A 372 8.86 -27.78 9.05
C SER A 372 7.84 -26.64 8.97
N LYS A 373 8.18 -25.44 9.48
CA LYS A 373 7.33 -24.25 9.41
C LYS A 373 7.47 -23.47 8.08
N GLN A 374 8.42 -23.83 7.21
CA GLN A 374 8.70 -23.13 5.95
C GLN A 374 7.84 -23.67 4.80
N ASN A 375 6.51 -23.58 4.94
CA ASN A 375 5.54 -24.12 3.97
C ASN A 375 5.77 -23.66 2.52
N ALA A 376 6.17 -22.40 2.33
CA ALA A 376 6.47 -21.86 1.01
C ALA A 376 7.65 -22.57 0.32
N ALA A 377 8.72 -22.89 1.07
CA ALA A 377 9.87 -23.61 0.57
C ALA A 377 9.52 -25.07 0.24
N ILE A 378 8.79 -25.75 1.13
CA ILE A 378 8.33 -27.13 0.93
C ILE A 378 7.51 -27.25 -0.36
N ASN A 379 6.56 -26.34 -0.57
CA ASN A 379 5.71 -26.33 -1.76
C ASN A 379 6.49 -26.03 -3.05
N LEU A 380 7.47 -25.12 -2.98
CA LEU A 380 8.38 -24.86 -4.09
C LEU A 380 9.12 -26.14 -4.50
N TYR A 381 9.78 -26.81 -3.56
CA TYR A 381 10.58 -27.99 -3.86
C TYR A 381 9.74 -29.15 -4.39
N LYS A 382 8.54 -29.39 -3.83
CA LYS A 382 7.58 -30.37 -4.37
C LYS A 382 7.21 -30.05 -5.82
N LYS A 383 6.87 -28.79 -6.14
CA LYS A 383 6.56 -28.33 -7.50
C LYS A 383 7.74 -28.55 -8.46
N MET A 384 8.97 -28.40 -7.96
CA MET A 384 10.21 -28.60 -8.72
C MET A 384 10.63 -30.06 -8.87
N GLY A 385 9.88 -31.02 -8.32
CA GLY A 385 10.15 -32.45 -8.45
C GLY A 385 11.02 -33.05 -7.36
N TYR A 386 11.23 -32.34 -6.24
CA TYR A 386 11.88 -32.92 -5.07
C TYR A 386 10.87 -33.80 -4.30
N THR A 387 11.37 -34.93 -3.81
CA THR A 387 10.61 -35.94 -3.07
C THR A 387 11.10 -36.01 -1.63
N LEU A 388 10.20 -36.30 -0.69
CA LEU A 388 10.55 -36.46 0.72
C LEU A 388 11.48 -37.67 0.92
N ILE A 389 12.44 -37.53 1.83
CA ILE A 389 13.33 -38.59 2.28
C ILE A 389 13.45 -38.58 3.80
N GLU A 390 14.02 -39.64 4.36
CA GLU A 390 14.46 -39.62 5.75
C GLU A 390 15.46 -38.48 5.99
N ASN A 391 15.40 -37.89 7.18
CA ASN A 391 16.31 -36.83 7.56
C ASN A 391 17.75 -37.36 7.63
N TYR A 392 18.70 -36.58 7.13
CA TYR A 392 20.10 -36.99 6.98
C TYR A 392 21.04 -36.10 7.79
N GLY A 393 22.26 -36.59 8.01
CA GLY A 393 23.34 -35.83 8.64
C GLY A 393 22.93 -35.30 10.03
N PRO A 394 23.08 -33.99 10.31
CA PRO A 394 22.76 -33.42 11.62
C PRO A 394 21.25 -33.36 11.91
N TYR A 395 20.40 -33.63 10.93
CA TYR A 395 18.94 -33.52 11.04
C TYR A 395 18.26 -34.84 11.42
N VAL A 396 19.04 -35.93 11.59
CA VAL A 396 18.51 -37.23 12.01
C VAL A 396 17.78 -37.05 13.35
N ASN A 397 16.53 -37.53 13.43
CA ASN A 397 15.63 -37.37 14.58
C ASN A 397 15.21 -35.92 14.92
N ASP A 398 15.38 -34.96 14.01
CA ASP A 398 14.84 -33.61 14.18
C ASP A 398 13.47 -33.47 13.51
N ASP A 399 12.40 -33.51 14.32
CA ASP A 399 11.02 -33.34 13.86
C ASP A 399 10.72 -31.96 13.26
N ASN A 400 11.61 -30.97 13.48
CA ASN A 400 11.51 -29.66 12.85
C ASN A 400 12.20 -29.57 11.50
N SER A 401 12.84 -30.65 11.04
CA SER A 401 13.51 -30.72 9.75
C SER A 401 12.74 -31.57 8.75
N ILE A 402 12.67 -31.07 7.52
CA ILE A 402 12.13 -31.79 6.36
C ILE A 402 13.24 -31.89 5.32
N CYS A 403 13.69 -33.12 5.08
CA CYS A 403 14.67 -33.42 4.05
C CYS A 403 14.01 -33.89 2.76
N MET A 404 14.56 -33.45 1.62
CA MET A 404 14.06 -33.80 0.29
C MET A 404 15.21 -34.10 -0.66
N LYS A 405 14.95 -34.92 -1.69
CA LYS A 405 15.90 -35.21 -2.77
C LYS A 405 15.29 -35.07 -4.16
N LYS A 406 16.13 -34.82 -5.16
CA LYS A 406 15.81 -34.85 -6.59
C LYS A 406 16.97 -35.44 -7.38
N LEU A 407 16.65 -36.24 -8.38
CA LEU A 407 17.60 -36.63 -9.43
C LEU A 407 17.59 -35.54 -10.50
N VAL A 408 18.77 -35.04 -10.87
CA VAL A 408 18.94 -33.88 -11.79
C VAL A 408 19.56 -34.25 -13.12
#